data_AF-A0A4V1YJM0-F1
#
_entry.id   AF-A0A4V1YJM0-F1
#
_cell.length_a   1.000
_cell.length_b   1.000
_cell.length_c   1.000
_cell.angle_alpha   90.00
_cell.angle_beta   90.00
_cell.angle_gamma   90.00
#
_symmetry.space_group_name_H-M   'P 1'
#
loop_
_entity.id
_entity.type
_entity.pdbx_description
1 polymer ?
#
loop_
_entity_poly.entity_id
_entity_poly.type
_entity_poly.pdbx_seq_one_letter_code
_entity_poly.pdbx_strand_id
1 'polypeptide(L)'
;MKRRVNLYKVVDQNGKAVFEDLLTAKQVTEKLGIARDNVCQAAANFALVDKKYRIIPEDIKLSRNLDITLLLEWDRVRKKILQTAGGKNES
;
A
#
# COMPACT_ATOMS: atom_id res chain seq x y z
N MET A 1 -17.10 -5.75 8.28
CA MET A 1 -15.75 -5.23 7.95
C MET A 1 -15.53 -5.29 6.45
N LYS A 2 -15.31 -4.16 5.75
CA LYS A 2 -14.81 -4.21 4.37
C LYS A 2 -13.42 -4.84 4.40
N ARG A 3 -13.18 -5.87 3.57
CA ARG A 3 -11.85 -6.50 3.45
C ARG A 3 -10.85 -5.44 2.99
N ARG A 4 -9.75 -5.31 3.72
CA ARG A 4 -8.61 -4.49 3.32
C ARG A 4 -8.00 -5.07 2.05
N VAL A 5 -7.53 -4.21 1.16
CA VAL A 5 -6.94 -4.62 -0.12
C VAL A 5 -5.44 -4.38 -0.04
N ASN A 6 -4.65 -5.45 -0.17
CA ASN A 6 -3.21 -5.34 -0.23
C ASN A 6 -2.77 -4.78 -1.58
N LEU A 7 -1.75 -3.93 -1.52
CA LEU A 7 -1.06 -3.38 -2.66
C LEU A 7 0.34 -4.00 -2.74
N TYR A 8 0.75 -4.29 -3.96
CA TYR A 8 1.95 -5.04 -4.27
C TYR A 8 2.84 -4.23 -5.20
N LYS A 9 4.13 -4.24 -4.90
CA LYS A 9 5.19 -3.82 -5.80
C LYS A 9 5.64 -5.04 -6.61
N VAL A 10 5.81 -4.88 -7.92
CA VAL A 10 6.38 -5.92 -8.76
C VAL A 10 7.79 -5.50 -9.16
N VAL A 11 8.76 -6.33 -8.85
CA VAL A 11 10.16 -6.11 -9.19
C VAL A 11 10.67 -7.25 -10.06
N ASP A 12 11.72 -7.00 -10.84
CA ASP A 12 12.43 -8.03 -11.57
C ASP A 12 13.33 -8.87 -10.63
N GLN A 13 14.02 -9.86 -11.18
CA GLN A 13 14.97 -10.70 -10.47
C GLN A 13 16.13 -9.92 -9.80
N ASN A 14 16.45 -8.72 -10.29
CA ASN A 14 17.49 -7.84 -9.76
C ASN A 14 16.93 -6.84 -8.72
N GLY A 15 15.62 -6.86 -8.46
CA GLY A 15 14.95 -5.94 -7.53
C GLY A 15 14.55 -4.60 -8.15
N LYS A 16 14.69 -4.41 -9.46
CA LYS A 16 14.24 -3.20 -10.14
C LYS A 16 12.73 -3.22 -10.31
N ALA A 17 12.06 -2.11 -10.00
CA ALA A 17 10.62 -1.99 -10.18
C ALA A 17 10.24 -2.14 -11.66
N VAL A 18 9.27 -3.03 -11.92
CA VAL A 18 8.73 -3.30 -13.27
C VAL A 18 7.57 -2.35 -13.57
N PHE A 19 6.83 -1.94 -12.54
CA PHE A 19 5.77 -0.95 -12.61
C PHE A 19 6.06 0.18 -11.63
N GLU A 20 5.71 1.42 -12.00
CA GLU A 20 5.87 2.60 -11.16
C GLU A 20 4.87 2.61 -10.00
N ASP A 21 3.61 2.24 -10.27
CA ASP A 21 2.54 2.22 -9.27
C ASP A 21 2.51 0.92 -8.46
N LEU A 22 2.01 1.02 -7.22
CA LEU A 22 1.60 -0.13 -6.43
C LEU A 22 0.29 -0.71 -6.97
N LEU A 23 0.26 -2.02 -7.14
CA LEU A 23 -0.82 -2.73 -7.82
C LEU A 23 -1.62 -3.58 -6.86
N THR A 24 -2.94 -3.61 -7.02
CA THR A 24 -3.78 -4.62 -6.35
C THR A 24 -3.50 -6.01 -6.93
N ALA A 25 -3.84 -7.08 -6.19
CA ALA A 25 -3.70 -8.45 -6.69
C ALA A 25 -4.37 -8.64 -8.06
N LYS A 26 -5.53 -7.99 -8.30
CA LYS A 26 -6.25 -8.02 -9.57
C LYS A 26 -5.43 -7.40 -10.72
N GLN A 27 -4.83 -6.24 -10.48
CA GLN A 27 -4.00 -5.58 -11.49
C GLN A 27 -2.72 -6.39 -11.78
N VAL A 28 -2.13 -7.02 -10.76
CA VAL A 28 -0.97 -7.92 -10.95
C VAL A 28 -1.37 -9.12 -11.80
N THR A 29 -2.51 -9.75 -11.53
CA THR A 29 -3.00 -10.89 -12.35
C THR A 29 -3.24 -10.49 -13.80
N GLU A 30 -3.84 -9.32 -14.04
CA GLU A 30 -4.13 -8.83 -15.39
C GLU A 30 -2.84 -8.48 -16.16
N LYS A 31 -1.87 -7.85 -15.49
CA LYS A 31 -0.61 -7.42 -16.13
C LYS A 31 0.38 -8.57 -16.35
N LEU A 32 0.44 -9.55 -15.44
CA LEU A 32 1.38 -10.67 -15.53
C LEU A 32 0.74 -11.95 -16.10
N GLY A 33 -0.58 -11.97 -16.31
CA GLY A 33 -1.30 -13.13 -16.84
C GLY A 33 -1.32 -14.34 -15.89
N ILE A 34 -1.22 -14.12 -14.57
CA ILE A 34 -1.17 -15.20 -13.57
C ILE A 34 -2.46 -15.29 -12.75
N ALA A 35 -2.69 -16.44 -12.11
CA ALA A 35 -3.79 -16.63 -11.19
C ALA A 35 -3.63 -15.80 -9.91
N ARG A 36 -4.75 -15.35 -9.33
CA ARG A 36 -4.76 -14.49 -8.14
C ARG A 36 -4.15 -15.18 -6.92
N ASP A 37 -4.41 -16.47 -6.75
CA ASP A 37 -3.87 -17.22 -5.62
C ASP A 37 -2.35 -17.32 -5.70
N ASN A 38 -1.80 -17.39 -6.91
CA ASN A 38 -0.35 -17.37 -7.14
C ASN A 38 0.27 -16.01 -6.77
N VAL A 39 -0.44 -14.89 -6.98
CA VAL A 39 0.02 -13.56 -6.51
C VAL A 39 0.18 -13.56 -4.99
N CYS A 40 -0.86 -14.02 -4.27
CA CYS A 40 -0.86 -14.04 -2.81
C CYS A 40 0.21 -14.99 -2.25
N GLN A 41 0.32 -16.20 -2.81
CA GLN A 41 1.33 -17.17 -2.37
C GLN A 41 2.75 -16.72 -2.72
N ALA A 42 2.98 -16.15 -3.91
CA ALA A 42 4.29 -15.64 -4.29
C ALA A 42 4.72 -14.48 -3.38
N ALA A 43 3.79 -13.58 -3.04
CA ALA A 43 4.06 -12.51 -2.09
C ALA A 43 4.37 -13.01 -0.67
N ALA A 44 3.63 -14.02 -0.18
CA ALA A 44 3.86 -14.60 1.15
C ALA A 44 5.20 -15.36 1.24
N ASN A 45 5.56 -16.07 0.17
CA ASN A 45 6.76 -16.92 0.12
C ASN A 45 7.99 -16.21 -0.48
N PHE A 46 7.88 -14.93 -0.84
CA PHE A 46 8.91 -14.19 -1.59
C PHE A 46 9.40 -14.92 -2.85
N ALA A 47 8.51 -15.67 -3.49
CA ALA A 47 8.84 -16.54 -4.62
C ALA A 47 8.94 -15.76 -5.94
N LEU A 48 9.76 -16.27 -6.86
CA LEU A 48 9.81 -15.77 -8.23
C LEU A 48 8.63 -16.31 -9.03
N VAL A 49 7.83 -15.40 -9.58
CA VAL A 49 6.79 -15.68 -10.57
C VAL A 49 7.42 -15.73 -11.96
N ASP A 50 7.12 -16.79 -12.70
CA ASP A 50 7.68 -17.07 -14.04
C ASP A 50 9.22 -16.98 -14.10
N LYS A 51 9.89 -17.21 -12.96
CA LYS A 51 11.35 -17.01 -12.78
C LYS A 51 11.85 -15.59 -13.11
N LYS A 52 10.97 -14.61 -13.28
CA LYS A 52 11.30 -13.25 -13.74
C LYS A 52 10.95 -12.17 -12.74
N TYR A 53 9.84 -12.34 -12.01
CA TYR A 53 9.25 -11.28 -11.19
C TYR A 53 9.15 -11.69 -9.73
N ARG A 54 9.40 -10.76 -8.81
CA ARG A 54 9.01 -10.90 -7.40
C ARG A 54 7.86 -9.94 -7.10
N ILE A 55 6.91 -10.42 -6.32
CA ILE A 55 5.75 -9.65 -5.86
C ILE A 55 5.99 -9.36 -4.38
N ILE A 56 6.08 -8.08 -4.03
CA ILE A 56 6.39 -7.64 -2.67
C ILE A 56 5.14 -6.95 -2.10
N PRO A 57 4.62 -7.37 -0.94
CA PRO A 57 3.55 -6.64 -0.27
C PRO A 57 4.12 -5.34 0.32
N GLU A 58 3.69 -4.20 -0.22
CA GLU A 58 4.25 -2.90 0.17
C GLU A 58 3.30 -2.11 1.09
N ASP A 59 2.00 -2.20 0.82
CA ASP A 59 1.02 -1.37 1.50
C ASP A 59 -0.35 -2.04 1.59
N ILE A 60 -1.22 -1.47 2.41
CA ILE A 60 -2.60 -1.88 2.61
C ILE A 60 -3.47 -0.68 2.31
N LYS A 61 -4.31 -0.79 1.26
CA LYS A 61 -5.27 0.27 0.94
C LYS A 61 -6.19 0.48 2.13
N LEU A 62 -6.08 1.66 2.72
CA LEU A 62 -6.89 2.07 3.86
C LEU A 62 -8.35 2.21 3.43
N SER A 63 -9.26 1.89 4.35
CA SER A 63 -10.68 2.18 4.13
C SER A 63 -10.92 3.67 4.30
N ARG A 64 -11.87 4.27 3.56
CA ARG A 64 -12.24 5.68 3.70
C ARG A 64 -12.47 6.13 5.15
N ASN A 65 -13.09 5.28 5.97
CA ASN A 65 -13.32 5.59 7.38
C ASN A 65 -12.01 5.68 8.16
N LEU A 66 -11.09 4.75 7.92
CA LEU A 66 -9.77 4.74 8.56
C LEU A 66 -8.90 5.90 8.08
N ASP A 67 -8.97 6.25 6.79
CA ASP A 67 -8.34 7.48 6.26
C ASP A 67 -8.85 8.73 6.99
N ILE A 68 -10.17 8.87 7.13
CA ILE A 68 -10.77 10.00 7.84
C ILE A 68 -10.31 10.01 9.30
N THR A 69 -10.28 8.86 9.97
CA THR A 69 -9.79 8.77 11.35
C THR A 69 -8.35 9.23 11.46
N LEU A 70 -7.46 8.74 10.60
CA LEU A 70 -6.05 9.13 10.59
C LEU A 70 -5.85 10.62 10.26
N LEU A 71 -6.64 11.18 9.34
CA LEU A 71 -6.63 12.60 9.03
C LEU A 71 -7.09 13.47 10.20
N LEU A 72 -8.11 13.03 10.94
CA LEU A 72 -8.58 13.72 12.14
C LEU A 72 -7.57 13.61 13.28
N GLU A 73 -6.92 12.46 13.44
CA GLU A 73 -5.82 12.28 14.39
C GLU A 73 -4.63 13.19 14.05
N TRP A 74 -4.26 13.25 12.77
CA TRP A 74 -3.24 14.16 12.27
C TRP A 74 -3.59 15.62 12.54
N ASP A 75 -4.81 16.06 12.24
CA ASP A 75 -5.25 17.44 12.51
C ASP A 75 -5.21 17.77 14.00
N ARG A 76 -5.60 16.83 14.87
CA ARG A 76 -5.47 16.98 16.33
C ARG A 76 -4.02 17.15 16.77
N VAL A 77 -3.11 16.30 16.27
CA VAL A 77 -1.67 16.38 16.58
C VAL A 77 -1.09 17.70 16.07
N ARG A 78 -1.38 18.07 14.83
CA ARG A 78 -0.96 19.35 14.22
C ARG A 78 -1.43 20.54 15.05
N LYS A 79 -2.70 20.58 15.47
CA LYS A 79 -3.24 21.65 16.33
C LYS A 79 -2.51 21.73 17.67
N LYS A 80 -2.22 20.60 18.31
CA LYS A 80 -1.45 20.58 19.57
C LYS A 80 -0.04 21.14 19.38
N ILE A 81 0.65 20.76 18.32
CA ILE A 81 1.98 21.27 17.99
C ILE A 81 1.94 22.79 17.79
N LEU A 82 0.98 23.29 17.01
CA LEU A 82 0.83 24.72 16.73
C LEU A 82 0.50 25.55 17.99
N GLN A 83 -0.39 25.04 18.85
CA GLN A 83 -0.70 25.66 20.14
C GLN A 83 0.52 25.74 21.05
N THR A 84 1.33 24.68 21.07
CA THR A 84 2.55 24.61 21.90
C THR A 84 3.64 25.54 21.35
N ALA A 85 3.68 25.74 20.02
CA ALA A 85 4.61 26.65 19.35
C ALA A 85 4.18 28.14 19.40
N GLY A 86 3.14 28.50 20.15
CA GLY A 86 2.67 29.88 20.31
C GLY A 86 1.74 30.39 19.19
N GLY A 87 1.33 29.52 18.27
CA GLY A 87 0.35 29.86 17.24
C GLY A 87 -1.04 29.99 17.84
N LYS A 88 -1.54 31.23 17.98
CA LYS A 88 -2.96 31.49 18.24
C LYS A 88 -3.76 30.98 17.05
N ASN A 89 -4.58 29.96 17.27
CA ASN A 89 -5.53 29.48 16.27
C ASN A 89 -6.57 30.58 16.00
N GLU A 90 -6.47 31.27 14.88
CA GLU A 90 -7.59 32.07 14.36
C GLU A 90 -8.66 31.10 13.83
N SER A 91 -9.90 31.39 14.21
CA SER A 91 -11.09 30.54 14.10
C SER A 91 -11.71 30.57 12.71
#